data_AF-F0EIF1-F1
#
_entry.id   AF-F0EIF1-F1
#
_cell.length_a   1.000
_cell.length_b   1.000
_cell.length_c   1.000
_cell.angle_alpha   90.00
_cell.angle_beta   90.00
_cell.angle_gamma   90.00
#
_symmetry.space_group_name_H-M   'P 1'
#
loop_
_entity.id
_entity.type
_entity.pdbx_description
1 polymer ?
#
loop_
_entity_poly.entity_id
_entity_poly.type
_entity_poly.pdbx_seq_one_letter_code
_entity_poly.pdbx_strand_id
1 'polypeptide(L)'
;MSCINATEIGGEIMPVDVERLDEIIEQRNTKQRVAELIGVNRSTFYRKLKGEGKGFSVEEAQKITAVVPLSGEEAVQIFFGSKVAKTLQKKHN
;
A
#
# COMPACT_ATOMS: atom_id res chain seq x y z
N MET A 1 20.38 1.95 -22.01
CA MET A 1 19.21 1.06 -21.85
C MET A 1 18.04 1.89 -21.34
N SER A 2 17.06 2.14 -22.20
CA SER A 2 15.83 2.85 -21.83
C SER A 2 14.92 1.88 -21.08
N CYS A 3 14.82 2.06 -19.76
CA CYS A 3 13.86 1.32 -18.96
C CYS A 3 12.49 1.99 -19.12
N ILE A 4 11.84 1.67 -20.24
CA ILE A 4 10.39 1.62 -20.32
C ILE A 4 9.88 0.72 -19.17
N ASN A 5 8.78 1.12 -18.53
CA ASN A 5 7.81 0.32 -17.76
C ASN A 5 7.51 0.85 -16.35
N ALA A 6 6.37 1.52 -16.21
CA ALA A 6 5.31 1.12 -15.29
C ALA A 6 4.04 1.92 -15.62
N THR A 7 3.27 1.34 -16.55
CA THR A 7 1.83 1.45 -16.78
C THR A 7 1.11 2.62 -16.08
N GLU A 8 0.81 3.65 -16.86
CA GLU A 8 -0.20 4.65 -16.55
C GLU A 8 -1.59 4.09 -16.84
N ILE A 9 -2.02 3.09 -16.08
CA ILE A 9 -3.44 2.74 -16.03
C ILE A 9 -4.08 3.77 -15.09
N GLY A 10 -4.96 4.59 -15.66
CA GLY A 10 -5.79 5.58 -14.95
C GLY A 10 -6.80 4.90 -14.02
N GLY A 11 -6.31 4.12 -13.07
CA GLY A 11 -7.10 3.51 -12.02
C GLY A 11 -7.16 4.44 -10.81
N GLU A 12 -8.31 4.46 -10.15
CA GLU A 12 -8.50 5.19 -8.89
C GLU A 12 -7.35 4.91 -7.92
N ILE A 13 -6.68 5.98 -7.49
CA ILE A 13 -5.68 5.93 -6.45
C ILE A 13 -6.43 5.75 -5.14
N MET A 14 -6.14 4.67 -4.43
CA MET A 14 -6.74 4.43 -3.13
C MET A 14 -5.90 5.09 -2.02
N PRO A 15 -6.53 5.59 -0.95
CA PRO A 15 -5.80 6.04 0.23
C PRO A 15 -5.09 4.84 0.88
N VAL A 16 -3.77 4.92 1.03
CA VAL A 16 -2.97 3.88 1.68
C VAL A 16 -2.11 4.52 2.76
N ASP A 17 -2.13 3.93 3.94
CA ASP A 17 -1.17 4.20 5.00
C ASP A 17 0.15 3.50 4.66
N VAL A 18 1.05 4.27 4.05
CA VAL A 18 2.33 3.75 3.56
C VAL A 18 3.29 3.40 4.69
N GLU A 19 3.22 4.07 5.85
CA GLU A 19 4.09 3.79 7.00
C GLU A 19 3.73 2.43 7.59
N ARG A 20 2.44 2.21 7.85
CA ARG A 20 1.97 0.94 8.41
C ARG A 20 2.16 -0.23 7.43
N LEU A 21 2.00 0.03 6.14
CA LEU A 21 2.30 -0.96 5.10
C LEU A 21 3.79 -1.32 5.08
N ASP A 22 4.67 -0.33 5.20
CA ASP A 22 6.12 -0.53 5.18
C ASP A 22 6.58 -1.40 6.36
N GLU A 23 6.09 -1.09 7.57
CA GLU A 23 6.38 -1.85 8.78
C GLU A 23 5.96 -3.33 8.65
N ILE A 24 4.75 -3.59 8.16
CA ILE A 24 4.25 -4.97 8.02
C ILE A 24 5.01 -5.74 6.94
N ILE A 25 5.37 -5.08 5.84
CA ILE A 25 6.20 -5.68 4.81
C ILE A 25 7.55 -6.07 5.40
N GLU A 26 8.21 -5.20 6.16
CA GLU A 26 9.52 -5.51 6.78
C GLU A 26 9.45 -6.63 7.81
N GLN A 27 8.33 -6.77 8.53
CA GLN A 27 8.16 -7.84 9.51
C GLN A 27 7.91 -9.22 8.88
N ARG A 28 7.21 -9.28 7.74
CA ARG A 28 6.72 -10.54 7.14
C ARG A 28 7.44 -10.92 5.85
N ASN A 29 8.03 -9.96 5.13
CA ASN A 29 8.62 -10.17 3.82
C ASN A 29 9.75 -9.15 3.56
N THR A 30 10.17 -8.98 2.31
CA THR A 30 11.10 -7.90 1.92
C THR A 30 10.47 -7.02 0.86
N LYS A 31 10.74 -5.70 0.93
CA LYS A 31 10.22 -4.71 -0.04
C LYS A 31 10.54 -5.08 -1.48
N GLN A 32 11.76 -5.61 -1.70
CA GLN A 32 12.17 -6.12 -3.00
C GLN A 32 11.32 -7.31 -3.45
N ARG A 33 11.11 -8.30 -2.59
CA ARG A 33 10.34 -9.50 -2.94
C ARG A 33 8.88 -9.17 -3.21
N VAL A 34 8.28 -8.28 -2.41
CA VAL A 34 6.91 -7.81 -2.64
C VAL A 34 6.82 -7.10 -3.99
N ALA A 35 7.72 -6.17 -4.31
CA ALA A 35 7.75 -5.47 -5.59
C ALA A 35 7.84 -6.44 -6.80
N GLU A 36 8.72 -7.45 -6.70
CA GLU A 36 8.85 -8.50 -7.71
C GLU A 36 7.56 -9.32 -7.89
N LEU A 37 6.92 -9.70 -6.77
CA LEU A 37 5.71 -10.53 -6.78
C LEU A 37 4.48 -9.79 -7.31
N ILE A 38 4.37 -8.49 -7.05
CA ILE A 38 3.28 -7.66 -7.58
C ILE A 38 3.55 -7.16 -9.00
N GLY A 39 4.75 -7.40 -9.53
CA GLY A 39 5.17 -7.00 -10.88
C GLY A 39 5.45 -5.50 -11.03
N VAL A 40 5.79 -4.81 -9.94
CA VAL A 40 6.11 -3.38 -9.94
C VAL A 40 7.62 -3.18 -9.87
N ASN A 41 8.13 -2.21 -10.62
CA ASN A 41 9.54 -1.84 -10.54
C ASN A 41 9.90 -1.41 -9.11
N ARG A 42 10.99 -1.96 -8.56
CA ARG A 42 11.51 -1.63 -7.23
C ARG A 42 11.56 -0.11 -6.99
N SER A 43 12.15 0.66 -7.90
CA SER A 43 12.27 2.12 -7.76
C SER A 43 10.90 2.81 -7.68
N THR A 44 9.91 2.33 -8.43
CA THR A 44 8.53 2.83 -8.36
C THR A 44 7.88 2.45 -7.03
N PHE A 45 8.09 1.22 -6.56
CA PHE A 45 7.57 0.76 -5.27
C PHE A 45 8.13 1.56 -4.08
N TYR A 46 9.44 1.77 -4.03
CA TYR A 46 10.07 2.60 -3.01
C TYR A 46 9.59 4.06 -3.04
N ARG A 47 9.38 4.62 -4.23
CA ARG A 47 8.81 5.96 -4.40
C ARG A 47 7.38 6.05 -3.84
N LYS A 48 6.55 5.03 -4.09
CA LYS A 48 5.19 4.92 -3.53
C LYS A 48 5.20 4.84 -2.01
N LEU A 49 6.09 4.04 -1.43
CA LEU A 49 6.25 3.90 0.03
C LEU A 49 6.72 5.21 0.70
N LYS A 50 7.52 6.02 0.02
CA LYS A 50 7.92 7.35 0.51
C LYS A 50 6.84 8.43 0.35
N GLY A 51 5.69 8.12 -0.24
CA GLY A 51 4.69 9.12 -0.64
C GLY A 51 5.15 10.01 -1.79
N GLU A 52 6.28 9.69 -2.44
CA GLU A 52 6.90 10.45 -3.53
C GLU A 52 6.50 9.88 -4.91
N GLY A 53 5.23 10.04 -5.32
CA GLY A 53 4.77 9.60 -6.65
C GLY A 53 3.25 9.43 -6.76
N LYS A 54 2.80 8.73 -7.83
CA LYS A 54 1.42 8.21 -7.90
C LYS A 54 1.26 7.17 -6.80
N GLY A 55 0.20 7.24 -6.00
CA GLY A 55 -0.08 6.26 -4.94
C GLY A 55 -0.31 4.83 -5.47
N PHE A 56 -0.73 3.93 -4.58
CA PHE A 56 -1.07 2.56 -4.95
C PHE A 56 -2.44 2.52 -5.66
N SER A 57 -2.54 1.72 -6.73
CA SER A 57 -3.83 1.40 -7.34
C SER A 57 -4.53 0.27 -6.57
N VAL A 58 -5.85 0.15 -6.76
CA VAL A 58 -6.63 -0.95 -6.17
C VAL A 58 -6.08 -2.33 -6.58
N GLU A 59 -5.65 -2.49 -7.84
CA GLU A 59 -5.05 -3.74 -8.32
C GLU A 59 -3.72 -4.05 -7.61
N GLU A 60 -2.89 -3.03 -7.38
CA GLU A 60 -1.62 -3.20 -6.65
C GLU A 60 -1.88 -3.58 -5.20
N ALA A 61 -2.83 -2.92 -4.53
CA ALA A 61 -3.22 -3.27 -3.17
C ALA A 61 -3.75 -4.70 -3.05
N GLN A 62 -4.60 -5.14 -3.99
CA GLN A 62 -5.08 -6.52 -4.04
C GLN A 62 -3.91 -7.50 -4.18
N LYS A 63 -2.96 -7.24 -5.08
CA LYS A 63 -1.76 -8.07 -5.23
C LYS A 63 -0.90 -8.08 -3.96
N ILE A 64 -0.74 -6.94 -3.30
CA ILE A 64 -0.01 -6.84 -2.03
C ILE A 64 -0.71 -7.69 -0.96
N THR A 65 -2.03 -7.61 -0.82
CA THR A 65 -2.78 -8.43 0.16
C THR A 65 -2.74 -9.93 -0.13
N ALA A 66 -2.56 -10.31 -1.40
CA ALA A 66 -2.39 -11.71 -1.79
C ALA A 66 -0.99 -12.24 -1.48
N VAL A 67 0.04 -11.38 -1.56
CA VAL A 67 1.45 -11.73 -1.35
C VAL A 67 1.86 -11.62 0.11
N VAL A 68 1.36 -10.59 0.79
CA VAL A 68 1.57 -10.34 2.21
C VAL A 68 0.25 -10.68 2.89
N PRO A 69 0.16 -11.83 3.59
CA PRO A 69 -1.07 -12.22 4.27
C PRO A 69 -1.35 -11.23 5.39
N LEU A 70 -2.21 -10.26 5.10
CA LEU A 70 -2.75 -9.30 6.06
C LEU A 70 -4.01 -9.88 6.70
N SER A 71 -4.19 -9.67 7.99
CA SER A 71 -5.50 -9.86 8.60
C SER A 71 -6.49 -8.82 8.05
N GLY A 72 -7.79 -9.14 8.07
CA GLY A 72 -8.83 -8.22 7.59
C GLY A 72 -8.78 -6.86 8.30
N GLU A 73 -8.41 -6.85 9.59
CA GLU A 73 -8.23 -5.62 10.37
C GLU A 73 -7.01 -4.81 9.91
N GLU A 74 -5.87 -5.46 9.67
CA GLU A 74 -4.66 -4.81 9.14
C GLU A 74 -4.94 -4.23 7.74
N ALA A 75 -5.60 -4.98 6.86
CA ALA A 75 -5.96 -4.50 5.53
C ALA A 75 -6.90 -3.29 5.61
N VAL A 76 -7.91 -3.30 6.47
CA VAL A 76 -8.80 -2.14 6.67
C VAL A 76 -8.03 -0.94 7.23
N GLN A 77 -7.10 -1.15 8.17
CA GLN A 77 -6.30 -0.04 8.70
C GLN A 77 -5.34 0.55 7.65
N ILE A 78 -4.70 -0.29 6.83
CA ILE A 78 -3.75 0.18 5.82
C ILE A 78 -4.46 0.85 4.65
N PHE A 79 -5.53 0.24 4.14
CA PHE A 79 -6.17 0.64 2.89
C PHE A 79 -7.42 1.51 3.07
N PHE A 80 -7.96 1.59 4.29
CA PHE A 80 -9.16 2.39 4.61
C PHE A 80 -8.98 3.28 5.87
N GLY A 81 -7.80 3.27 6.51
CA GLY A 81 -7.58 3.80 7.86
C GLY A 81 -7.64 5.31 8.06
N SER A 82 -7.61 6.14 7.01
CA SER A 82 -7.60 7.60 7.20
C SER A 82 -8.99 8.25 7.41
N LYS A 83 -10.11 7.51 7.39
CA LYS A 83 -11.44 8.13 7.59
C LYS A 83 -12.33 7.53 8.68
N VAL A 84 -12.00 6.35 9.24
CA VAL A 84 -12.87 5.73 10.25
C VAL A 84 -12.52 6.13 11.70
N ALA A 85 -11.38 6.79 11.92
CA ALA A 85 -10.89 7.16 13.25
C ALA A 85 -11.29 8.56 13.73
N LYS A 86 -12.53 9.04 13.47
CA LYS A 86 -13.11 10.19 14.21
C LYS A 86 -14.64 10.08 14.33
N THR A 87 -15.18 9.02 14.91
CA THR A 87 -16.58 9.06 15.38
C THR A 87 -16.81 8.38 16.73
N LEU A 88 -15.77 7.85 17.38
CA LEU A 88 -15.86 7.33 18.74
C LEU A 88 -14.94 8.07 19.71
N GLN A 89 -14.87 9.41 19.60
CA GLN A 89 -14.57 10.18 20.81
C GLN A 89 -15.84 10.17 21.66
N LYS A 90 -15.82 9.26 22.64
CA LYS A 90 -16.84 9.07 23.66
C LYS A 90 -17.36 10.42 24.17
N LYS A 91 -18.65 10.60 23.94
CA LYS A 91 -19.58 11.38 24.76
C LYS A 91 -19.46 10.89 26.22
N HIS A 92 -18.70 11.60 27.05
CA HIS A 92 -18.86 11.55 28.49
C HIS A 92 -18.29 12.83 29.11
N ASN A 93 -19.15 13.83 29.27
CA ASN A 93 -19.12 14.78 30.38
C ASN A 93 -20.56 15.18 30.69
#